data_AF-A0A1Y1Q1K3-F1
#
_entry.id   AF-A0A1Y1Q1K3-F1
#
_cell.length_a   1.000
_cell.length_b   1.000
_cell.length_c   1.000
_cell.angle_alpha   90.00
_cell.angle_beta   90.00
_cell.angle_gamma   90.00
#
_symmetry.space_group_name_H-M   'P 1'
#
loop_
_entity.id
_entity.type
_entity.pdbx_description
1 polymer ?
#
loop_
_entity_poly.entity_id
_entity_poly.type
_entity_poly.pdbx_seq_one_letter_code
_entity_poly.pdbx_strand_id
1 'polypeptide(L)' 'MMTLSATFDGHAFYPDELPTLPVNTRVQLSIETLLTATTAPQSFLDLAASLNLEGDRDWSVRYKEELYPPTSTPIDQL' A
#
# COMPACT_ATOMS: atom_id res chain seq x y z
N MET A 1 5.73 -26.48 -9.72
CA MET A 1 4.87 -25.30 -9.53
C MET A 1 4.74 -24.64 -10.89
N MET A 2 3.52 -24.36 -11.35
CA MET A 2 3.26 -23.68 -12.64
C MET A 2 2.60 -22.35 -12.34
N THR A 3 3.11 -21.29 -12.94
CA THR A 3 2.57 -19.93 -12.82
C THR A 3 1.98 -19.56 -14.17
N LEU A 4 0.77 -19.01 -14.18
CA LEU A 4 0.11 -18.49 -15.36
C LEU A 4 -0.19 -17.02 -15.14
N SER A 5 -0.10 -16.23 -16.21
CA SER A 5 -0.56 -14.84 -16.20
C SER A 5 -2.07 -14.81 -16.40
N ALA A 6 -2.73 -13.93 -15.66
CA ALA A 6 -4.17 -13.74 -15.76
C ALA A 6 -4.51 -12.26 -15.57
N THR A 7 -5.50 -11.80 -16.33
CA THR A 7 -6.03 -10.45 -16.24
C THR A 7 -7.32 -10.47 -15.40
N PHE A 8 -7.42 -9.52 -14.47
CA PHE A 8 -8.65 -9.30 -13.71
C PHE A 8 -9.49 -8.22 -14.39
N ASP A 9 -10.72 -8.57 -14.79
CA ASP A 9 -11.63 -7.65 -15.48
C ASP A 9 -12.55 -6.84 -14.54
N GLY A 10 -12.41 -7.02 -13.22
CA GLY A 10 -13.30 -6.47 -12.20
C GLY A 10 -14.29 -7.48 -11.62
N HIS A 11 -14.46 -8.64 -12.25
CA HIS A 11 -15.37 -9.71 -11.82
C HIS A 11 -14.69 -11.06 -11.68
N ALA A 12 -13.81 -11.43 -12.61
CA ALA A 12 -13.13 -12.71 -12.63
C ALA A 12 -11.68 -12.60 -13.16
N PHE A 13 -10.85 -13.59 -12.80
CA PHE A 13 -9.51 -13.74 -13.34
C PHE A 13 -9.55 -14.61 -14.59
N TYR A 14 -9.11 -14.05 -15.71
CA TYR A 14 -9.03 -14.73 -16.99
C TYR A 14 -7.57 -15.06 -17.29
N PRO A 15 -7.20 -16.35 -17.43
CA PRO A 15 -5.88 -16.73 -17.91
C PRO A 15 -5.60 -16.11 -19.28
N ASP A 16 -4.42 -15.52 -19.46
CA ASP A 16 -4.00 -15.00 -20.76
C ASP A 16 -3.74 -16.16 -21.74
N GLU A 17 -3.43 -17.34 -21.21
CA GLU A 17 -3.24 -18.60 -21.93
C GLU A 17 -4.14 -19.70 -21.36
N LEU A 18 -4.70 -20.54 -22.24
CA LEU A 18 -5.54 -21.66 -21.83
C LEU A 18 -4.70 -22.72 -21.09
N PRO A 19 -4.95 -22.98 -19.80
CA PRO A 19 -4.20 -23.98 -19.07
C PRO A 19 -4.63 -25.39 -19.51
N THR A 20 -3.67 -26.25 -19.81
CA THR A 20 -3.90 -27.66 -20.18
C THR A 20 -4.16 -28.52 -18.93
N LEU A 21 -5.16 -28.14 -18.13
CA LEU A 21 -5.50 -28.82 -16.89
C LEU A 21 -6.71 -29.76 -17.10
N PRO A 22 -6.73 -30.94 -16.46
CA PRO A 22 -7.91 -31.78 -16.43
C PRO A 22 -9.13 -31.06 -15.87
N VAL A 23 -10.32 -31.47 -16.29
CA VAL A 23 -11.58 -30.98 -15.72
C VAL A 23 -11.62 -31.22 -14.21
N ASN A 24 -12.20 -30.28 -13.46
CA ASN A 24 -12.28 -30.30 -11.98
C ASN A 24 -10.93 -30.27 -11.24
N THR A 25 -9.87 -29.76 -11.88
CA THR A 25 -8.61 -29.51 -11.18
C THR A 25 -8.75 -28.33 -10.22
N ARG A 26 -8.53 -28.58 -8.92
CA ARG A 26 -8.50 -27.52 -7.90
C ARG A 26 -7.16 -26.78 -7.96
N VAL A 27 -7.20 -25.46 -8.08
CA VAL A 27 -6.02 -24.59 -8.09
C VAL A 27 -6.06 -23.63 -6.91
N GLN A 28 -4.90 -23.12 -6.53
CA GLN A 28 -4.74 -22.04 -5.55
C GLN A 28 -4.22 -20.81 -6.28
N LEU A 29 -4.88 -19.68 -6.08
CA LEU A 29 -4.46 -18.39 -6.64
C LEU A 29 -3.53 -17.68 -5.65
N SER A 30 -2.40 -17.19 -6.15
CA SER A 30 -1.55 -16.22 -5.45
C SER A 30 -1.60 -14.93 -6.23
N ILE A 31 -2.06 -13.85 -5.60
CA ILE A 31 -2.21 -12.54 -6.24
C ILE A 31 -0.99 -11.71 -5.85
N GLU A 32 -0.22 -11.30 -6.84
CA GLU A 32 0.87 -10.35 -6.68
C GLU A 32 0.47 -9.06 -7.39
N THR A 33 0.33 -7.98 -6.62
CA THR A 33 0.10 -6.65 -7.18
C THR A 33 1.44 -6.09 -7.64
N LEU A 34 1.73 -6.26 -8.93
CA LEU A 34 2.82 -5.51 -9.55
C LEU A 34 2.38 -4.06 -9.56
N LEU A 35 2.89 -3.26 -8.63
CA LEU A 35 2.80 -1.81 -8.69
C LEU A 35 3.35 -1.41 -10.07
N THR A 36 2.47 -1.14 -11.03
CA THR A 36 2.83 -0.40 -12.23
C THR A 36 3.35 0.92 -11.72
N ALA A 37 4.67 1.04 -11.63
CA ALA A 37 5.38 2.25 -11.24
C ALA A 37 5.09 3.32 -12.29
N THR A 38 3.90 3.90 -12.22
CA THR A 38 3.45 5.06 -13.00
C THR A 38 3.41 6.30 -12.10
N THR A 39 4.12 6.24 -10.98
CA THR A 39 4.58 7.45 -10.32
C THR A 39 6.05 7.53 -10.70
N ALA A 40 6.41 8.51 -11.53
CA ALA A 40 7.81 8.88 -11.72
C ALA A 40 8.52 8.90 -10.34
N PRO A 41 9.81 8.53 -10.25
CA PRO A 41 10.50 8.53 -8.97
C PRO A 41 10.41 9.94 -8.37
N GLN A 42 9.49 10.13 -7.43
CA GLN A 42 9.37 11.37 -6.68
C GLN A 42 10.55 11.39 -5.73
N SER A 43 11.34 12.46 -5.77
CA SER A 43 12.37 12.62 -4.77
C SER A 43 11.71 12.67 -3.39
N PHE A 44 12.47 12.30 -2.35
CA PHE A 44 11.99 12.44 -0.98
C PHE A 44 11.41 13.83 -0.69
N LEU A 45 12.00 14.88 -1.28
CA LEU A 45 11.53 16.26 -1.13
C LEU A 45 10.21 16.51 -1.89
N ASP A 46 10.04 15.94 -3.09
CA ASP A 46 8.79 16.05 -3.84
C ASP A 46 7.64 15.39 -3.08
N LEU A 47 7.91 14.22 -2.48
CA LEU A 47 6.95 13.53 -1.63
C LEU A 47 6.63 14.37 -0.40
N ALA A 48 7.65 14.87 0.31
CA ALA A 48 7.45 15.68 1.52
C ALA A 48 6.65 16.96 1.25
N ALA A 49 6.89 17.63 0.11
CA ALA A 49 6.13 18.81 -0.31
C ALA A 49 4.68 18.46 -0.70
N SER A 50 4.45 17.29 -1.31
CA SER A 50 3.11 16.86 -1.72
C SER A 50 2.16 16.58 -0.55
N LEU A 51 2.72 16.30 0.63
CA LEU A 51 1.93 16.05 1.84
C LEU A 51 1.19 17.29 2.35
N ASN A 52 1.53 18.49 1.85
CA ASN A 52 0.88 19.76 2.19
C ASN A 52 0.62 19.89 3.70
N LEU A 53 1.65 19.58 4.50
CA LEU A 53 1.54 19.52 5.95
C LEU A 53 1.29 20.94 6.49
N GLU A 54 0.07 21.17 6.96
CA GLU A 54 -0.33 22.41 7.63
C GLU A 54 0.17 22.39 9.05
N GLY A 55 0.80 23.48 9.52
CA GLY A 55 1.23 23.56 10.91
C GLY A 55 1.60 24.93 11.39
N ASP A 56 1.52 25.11 12.71
CA ASP A 56 1.91 26.35 13.37
C ASP A 56 3.42 26.59 13.22
N ARG A 57 3.79 27.86 13.11
CA ARG A 57 5.16 28.33 12.82
C ARG A 57 6.23 27.75 13.77
N ASP A 58 5.84 27.35 14.98
CA ASP A 58 6.74 26.89 16.04
C ASP A 58 6.63 25.39 16.36
N TRP A 59 6.11 24.58 15.44
CA TRP A 59 5.97 23.14 15.61
C TRP A 59 7.26 22.40 15.96
N SER A 60 8.40 22.79 15.39
CA SER A 60 9.69 22.17 15.73
C SER A 60 10.10 22.42 17.18
N VAL A 61 9.64 23.53 17.76
CA VAL A 61 9.90 23.92 19.15
C VAL A 61 8.89 23.28 20.10
N ARG A 62 7.63 23.16 19.66
CA ARG A 62 6.51 22.62 20.45
C ARG A 62 6.18 21.16 20.12
N TYR A 63 7.05 20.44 19.41
CA TYR A 63 6.75 19.10 18.88
C TYR A 63 6.27 18.13 19.96
N LYS A 64 6.80 18.24 21.18
CA LYS A 64 6.38 17.40 22.32
C LYS A 64 4.93 17.64 22.72
N GLU A 65 4.48 18.89 22.71
CA GLU A 65 3.12 19.28 23.11
C GLU A 65 2.10 18.89 22.04
N GLU A 66 2.49 18.99 20.77
CA GLU A 66 1.62 18.66 19.63
C GLU A 66 1.53 17.14 19.39
N LEU A 67 2.63 16.40 19.55
CA LEU A 67 2.66 14.94 19.37
C LEU A 67 2.21 14.17 20.61
N TYR A 68 2.34 14.75 21.79
CA TYR A 68 1.96 14.14 23.08
C TYR A 68 1.18 15.14 23.94
N PRO A 69 -0.08 15.43 23.57
CA PRO A 69 -0.93 16.28 24.38
C PRO A 69 -1.10 15.66 25.78
N PRO A 70 -1.18 16.45 26.85
CA PRO A 70 -1.16 15.96 28.24
C PRO A 70 -2.34 15.03 28.61
N THR A 71 -3.32 14.86 27.71
CA THR A 71 -4.44 13.93 27.83
C THR A 71 -4.21 12.57 27.16
N SER A 72 -3.09 12.35 26.47
CA SER A 72 -2.75 11.02 25.94
C SER A 72 -2.34 10.13 27.11
N THR A 73 -3.22 9.22 27.51
CA THR A 73 -2.92 8.18 28.50
C THR A 73 -1.65 7.43 28.07
N PRO A 74 -0.62 7.31 28.94
CA PRO A 74 0.59 6.59 28.59
C PRO A 74 0.29 5.14 28.18
N ILE A 75 0.87 4.71 27.07
CA ILE A 75 0.70 3.36 26.49
C ILE A 75 1.23 2.26 27.42
N ASP A 76 2.05 2.63 28.41
CA ASP A 76 2.56 1.74 29.46
C ASP A 76 1.50 1.39 30.54
N GLN A 77 0.28 1.91 30.40
CA GLN A 77 -0.87 1.60 31.27
C GLN A 77 -1.99 0.81 30.57
N LEU A 78 -1.68 0.11 29.47
CA LEU A 78 -2.56 -0.85 28.81
C LEU A 78 -2.11 -2.30 29.05
#